data_AF-A0A929ZKL9-F1
#
_entry.id   AF-A0A929ZKL9-F1
#
_cell.length_a   1.000
_cell.length_b   1.000
_cell.length_c   1.000
_cell.angle_alpha   90.00
_cell.angle_beta   90.00
_cell.angle_gamma   90.00
#
_symmetry.space_group_name_H-M   'P 1'
#
loop_
_entity.id
_entity.type
_entity.pdbx_description
1 polymer ?
#
loop_
_entity_poly.entity_id
_entity_poly.type
_entity_poly.pdbx_seq_one_letter_code
_entity_poly.pdbx_strand_id
1 'polypeptide(L)' 'TVKILAGPFSGMEGRVASLNDQTQTANVLIMLFGRETPTDINYGDLEKVELF' A
#
# COMPACT_ATOMS: atom_id res chain seq x y z
N THR A 1 0.43 -9.13 2.19
CA THR A 1 0.53 -7.87 1.40
C THR A 1 -0.67 -7.02 1.74
N VAL A 2 -0.77 -5.82 1.18
CA VAL A 2 -1.98 -5.00 1.28
C VAL A 2 -2.49 -4.69 -0.11
N LYS A 3 -3.80 -4.63 -0.27
CA LYS A 3 -4.48 -4.16 -1.46
C LYS A 3 -4.86 -2.70 -1.26
N ILE A 4 -4.65 -1.89 -2.29
CA ILE A 4 -5.00 -0.46 -2.29
C ILE A 4 -6.43 -0.31 -2.78
N LEU A 5 -7.26 0.39 -2.01
CA LEU A 5 -8.69 0.53 -2.26
C LEU A 5 -9.04 1.76 -3.10
N ALA A 6 -8.28 2.85 -2.95
CA ALA A 6 -8.59 4.14 -3.58
C ALA A 6 -7.37 4.83 -4.22
N GLY A 7 -7.64 5.83 -5.05
CA GLY A 7 -6.61 6.62 -5.73
C GLY A 7 -6.03 5.98 -7.00
N PRO A 8 -4.93 6.52 -7.53
CA PRO A 8 -4.38 6.12 -8.84
C PRO A 8 -3.84 4.69 -8.89
N PHE A 9 -3.61 4.08 -7.72
CA PHE A 9 -3.12 2.71 -7.58
C PHE A 9 -4.20 1.75 -7.05
N SER A 10 -5.47 2.15 -7.07
CA SER A 10 -6.60 1.30 -6.64
C SER A 10 -6.59 -0.04 -7.39
N GLY A 11 -6.82 -1.12 -6.64
CA GLY A 11 -6.81 -2.50 -7.14
C GLY A 11 -5.42 -3.15 -7.18
N MET A 12 -4.34 -2.39 -7.01
CA MET A 12 -2.99 -2.94 -6.93
C MET A 12 -2.68 -3.50 -5.53
N GLU A 13 -1.78 -4.48 -5.49
CA GLU A 13 -1.19 -4.98 -4.25
C GLU A 13 0.23 -4.45 -4.06
N GLY A 14 0.61 -4.27 -2.80
CA GLY A 14 1.94 -3.86 -2.42
C GLY A 14 2.39 -4.41 -1.07
N ARG A 15 3.66 -4.19 -0.77
CA ARG A 15 4.27 -4.54 0.53
C ARG A 15 4.39 -3.28 1.38
N VAL A 16 3.92 -3.35 2.61
CA VAL A 16 4.14 -2.27 3.59
C VAL A 16 5.65 -2.20 3.92
N ALA A 17 6.28 -1.06 3.66
CA ALA A 17 7.66 -0.78 4.04
C ALA A 17 7.75 -0.13 5.43
N SER A 18 6.83 0.79 5.73
CA SER A 18 6.75 1.45 7.04
C SER A 18 5.33 1.91 7.34
N LEU A 19 5.07 2.17 8.62
CA LEU A 19 3.82 2.66 9.16
C LEU A 19 4.10 3.96 9.91
N ASN A 20 3.27 4.98 9.67
CA ASN A 20 3.30 6.23 10.41
C ASN A 20 1.96 6.44 11.11
N ASP A 21 1.91 6.10 12.39
CA ASP A 21 0.70 6.18 13.21
C ASP A 21 0.31 7.61 13.56
N GLN A 22 1.24 8.58 13.47
CA GLN A 22 0.92 9.99 13.70
C GLN A 22 0.07 10.56 12.55
N THR A 23 0.37 10.19 11.32
CA THR A 23 -0.34 10.65 10.11
C THR A 23 -1.38 9.65 9.60
N GLN A 24 -1.45 8.46 10.21
CA GLN A 24 -2.29 7.34 9.76
C GLN A 24 -2.05 6.94 8.29
N THR A 25 -0.77 6.87 7.91
CA THR A 25 -0.35 6.52 6.55
C THR A 25 0.67 5.39 6.56
N ALA A 26 0.57 4.47 5.62
CA ALA A 26 1.57 3.44 5.37
C ALA A 26 2.36 3.79 4.12
N ASN A 27 3.68 3.64 4.18
CA ASN A 27 4.49 3.62 2.97
C ASN A 27 4.39 2.22 2.35
N VAL A 28 3.78 2.12 1.18
CA VAL A 28 3.56 0.87 0.45
C VAL A 28 4.46 0.85 -0.78
N LEU A 29 5.23 -0.22 -0.93
CA LEU A 29 6.03 -0.50 -2.11
C LEU A 29 5.18 -1.24 -3.13
N ILE A 30 4.93 -0.59 -4.26
CA ILE A 30 4.17 -1.12 -5.39
C ILE A 30 5.14 -1.45 -6.51
N MET A 31 4.99 -2.61 -7.15
CA MET A 31 5.83 -2.98 -8.29
C MET A 31 5.23 -2.46 -9.60
N LEU A 32 5.94 -1.53 -10.25
CA LEU A 32 5.58 -0.92 -11.53
C LEU A 32 6.73 -1.10 -12.52
N PHE A 33 6.49 -1.76 -13.65
CA PHE A 33 7.49 -1.97 -14.70
C PHE A 33 8.82 -2.56 -14.19
N GLY A 34 8.75 -3.49 -13.23
CA GLY A 34 9.93 -4.11 -12.62
C GLY A 34 10.68 -3.20 -11.64
N ARG A 35 10.14 -2.05 -11.28
CA ARG A 35 10.69 -1.12 -10.29
C ARG A 35 9.75 -0.98 -9.11
N GLU A 36 10.30 -0.95 -7.91
CA GLU A 36 9.52 -0.60 -6.72
C GLU A 36 9.28 0.92 -6.69
N THR A 37 8.03 1.29 -6.52
CA THR A 37 7.60 2.68 -6.36
C THR A 37 7.04 2.82 -4.95
N PRO A 38 7.73 3.55 -4.04
CA PRO A 38 7.21 3.85 -2.71
C PRO A 38 6.08 4.86 -2.81
N THR A 39 4.97 4.60 -2.12
CA THR A 39 3.79 5.48 -2.13
C THR A 39 3.17 5.49 -0.75
N ASP A 40 2.90 6.67 -0.21
CA ASP A 40 2.17 6.82 1.04
C ASP A 40 0.67 6.70 0.79
N ILE A 41 0.03 5.77 1.50
CA ILE A 41 -1.40 5.48 1.39
C ILE A 41 -2.02 5.61 2.78
N ASN A 42 -3.21 6.19 2.87
CA ASN A 42 -3.96 6.25 4.13
C ASN A 42 -4.33 4.84 4.60
N TYR A 43 -4.29 4.58 5.91
CA TYR A 43 -4.70 3.28 6.45
C TYR A 43 -6.13 2.88 6.06
N GLY A 44 -7.05 3.84 5.96
CA GLY A 44 -8.43 3.60 5.54
C GLY A 44 -8.58 3.14 4.09
N ASP A 45 -7.57 3.36 3.26
CA ASP A 45 -7.54 2.97 1.85
C ASP A 45 -6.74 1.68 1.61
N LEU A 46 -6.46 0.91 2.68
CA LEU A 46 -5.73 -0.36 2.62
C LEU A 46 -6.56 -1.51 3.17
N GLU A 47 -6.55 -2.63 2.44
CA GLU A 47 -7.10 -3.90 2.88
C GLU A 47 -5.95 -4.91 3.06
N LYS A 48 -5.89 -5.56 4.23
CA LYS A 48 -4.92 -6.63 4.47
C LYS A 48 -5.30 -7.85 3.64
N VAL A 49 -4.38 -8.32 2.81
CA VAL A 49 -4.54 -9.57 2.08
C VAL A 49 -4.00 -10.70 2.95
N GLU A 50 -4.88 -11.58 3.42
CA GLU A 50 -4.50 -12.82 4.10
C GLU A 50 -4.20 -13.91 3.08
N LEU A 51 -3.08 -14.59 3.25
CA LEU A 51 -2.74 -15.80 2.49
C LEU A 51 -3.24 -16.98 3.33
N PHE A 52 -4.17 -17.76 2.77
CA PHE A 52 -4.67 -19.01 3.35
C PHE A 52 -3.65 -20.14 3.19
#